data_AF-A0A857JS79-F1
#
_entry.id   AF-A0A857JS79-F1
#
_cell.length_a   1.000
_cell.length_b   1.000
_cell.length_c   1.000
_cell.angle_alpha   90.00
_cell.angle_beta   90.00
_cell.angle_gamma   90.00
#
_symmetry.space_group_name_H-M   'P 1'
#
loop_
_entity.id
_entity.type
_entity.pdbx_description
1 polymer ?
#
loop_
_entity_poly.entity_id
_entity_poly.type
_entity_poly.pdbx_seq_one_letter_code
_entity_poly.pdbx_strand_id
1 'polypeptide(L)'
;MLEKSKVLAKRKDAVHAIQFVIQLGNQTDWRDEPEPDFPEGRPIDIADQMNCAARGVREWAVKEFGEDNIVGIDLHTDESSPHFHVVVTPIKDGKLQAKAWLDGSSRVAALRKRAWQAVNVHIACEYKPGAAGGAPHDPSKAAGQMPVPAPSILDKVTGHAKAKKLERENAALREENDQLKQALFSRQKGRYSADLLEKTKQAELAAEIAQKALGAAKQELLSLKWDAGQTVKQLETQIGKQGAEITKLKGYNRQLADQNNELDEKLRELMPKKYQGPRP
;
A
#
# COMPACT_ATOMS: atom_id res chain seq x y z
N MET A 1 22.14 35.13 -6.88
CA MET A 1 23.01 35.07 -5.66
C MET A 1 24.32 34.34 -5.91
N LEU A 2 24.31 33.14 -6.51
CA LEU A 2 25.54 32.40 -6.86
C LEU A 2 26.51 33.17 -7.77
N GLU A 3 26.01 33.92 -8.75
CA GLU A 3 26.89 34.74 -9.61
C GLU A 3 27.67 35.81 -8.83
N LYS A 4 27.01 36.49 -7.87
CA LYS A 4 27.67 37.43 -6.95
C LYS A 4 28.78 36.75 -6.14
N SER A 5 28.52 35.52 -5.68
CA SER A 5 29.53 34.70 -4.99
C SER A 5 30.72 34.38 -5.89
N LYS A 6 30.51 33.99 -7.15
CA LYS A 6 31.58 33.72 -8.11
C LYS A 6 32.45 34.96 -8.37
N VAL A 7 31.84 36.14 -8.54
CA VAL A 7 32.58 37.40 -8.73
C VAL A 7 33.47 37.74 -7.52
N LEU A 8 33.03 37.42 -6.30
CA LEU A 8 33.79 37.68 -5.08
C LEU A 8 34.89 36.65 -4.79
N ALA A 9 34.95 35.55 -5.53
CA ALA A 9 35.91 34.47 -5.31
C ALA A 9 37.32 34.88 -5.76
N LYS A 10 38.24 35.00 -4.80
CA LYS A 10 39.65 35.33 -5.05
C LYS A 10 40.56 34.11 -5.21
N ARG A 11 40.04 32.91 -4.96
CA ARG A 11 40.77 31.64 -4.96
C ARG A 11 39.93 30.59 -5.66
N LYS A 12 40.60 29.66 -6.36
CA LYS A 12 39.95 28.58 -7.13
C LYS A 12 39.17 27.59 -6.26
N ASP A 13 39.53 27.49 -4.99
CA ASP A 13 38.94 26.61 -3.97
C ASP A 13 38.08 27.41 -2.97
N ALA A 14 37.50 28.52 -3.43
CA ALA A 14 36.58 29.31 -2.62
C ALA A 14 35.28 28.52 -2.38
N VAL A 15 34.77 28.57 -1.15
CA VAL A 15 33.45 28.04 -0.85
C VAL A 15 32.41 29.02 -1.38
N HIS A 16 31.77 28.67 -2.50
CA HIS A 16 30.78 29.53 -3.16
C HIS A 16 29.40 29.49 -2.49
N ALA A 17 29.06 28.35 -1.90
CA ALA A 17 27.82 28.14 -1.16
C ALA A 17 28.05 27.17 0.00
N ILE A 18 27.21 27.27 1.01
CA ILE A 18 27.10 26.31 2.10
C ILE A 18 25.70 25.71 1.98
N GLN A 19 25.62 24.39 2.02
CA GLN A 19 24.36 23.67 2.12
C GLN A 19 24.20 23.16 3.56
N PHE A 20 23.04 23.44 4.15
CA PHE A 20 22.60 22.83 5.39
C PHE A 20 21.45 21.88 5.09
N VAL A 21 21.52 20.67 5.64
CA VAL A 21 20.42 19.71 5.61
C VAL A 21 19.77 19.72 6.99
N ILE A 22 18.48 20.06 7.05
CA ILE A 22 17.71 20.10 8.28
C ILE A 22 16.63 19.02 8.20
N GLN A 23 16.85 17.93 8.92
CA GLN A 23 15.85 16.88 9.10
C GLN A 23 15.04 17.15 10.37
N LEU A 24 13.74 16.92 10.30
CA LEU A 24 12.85 16.94 11.46
C LEU A 24 12.39 15.52 11.76
N GLY A 25 12.51 15.09 13.01
CA GLY A 25 12.12 13.76 13.44
C GLY A 25 12.89 12.61 12.78
N ASN A 26 12.46 11.40 13.10
CA ASN A 26 12.87 10.15 12.47
C ASN A 26 11.89 9.78 11.35
N GLN A 27 12.29 8.83 10.51
CA GLN A 27 11.44 8.29 9.45
C GLN A 27 10.05 7.83 9.94
N THR A 28 10.00 7.20 11.11
CA THR A 28 8.77 6.68 11.73
C THR A 28 7.80 7.77 12.19
N ASP A 29 8.27 9.01 12.36
CA ASP A 29 7.42 10.11 12.84
C ASP A 29 6.49 10.63 11.74
N TRP A 30 6.74 10.25 10.48
CA TRP A 30 6.07 10.77 9.27
C TRP A 30 5.42 9.68 8.43
N ARG A 31 5.30 8.48 9.00
CA ARG A 31 4.79 7.30 8.30
C ARG A 31 3.85 6.51 9.21
N ASP A 32 2.86 5.88 8.59
CA ASP A 32 2.03 4.88 9.25
C ASP A 32 2.86 3.66 9.65
N GLU A 33 2.26 2.74 10.40
CA GLU A 33 2.90 1.46 10.72
C GLU A 33 3.27 0.69 9.44
N PRO A 34 4.38 -0.07 9.42
CA PRO A 34 4.76 -0.92 8.30
C PRO A 34 3.65 -1.92 7.88
N GLU A 35 3.38 -1.99 6.58
CA GLU A 35 2.48 -2.95 5.95
C GLU A 35 3.26 -3.94 5.07
N PRO A 36 2.71 -5.12 4.73
CA PRO A 36 3.36 -6.07 3.83
C PRO A 36 3.83 -5.47 2.49
N ASP A 37 3.03 -4.57 1.92
CA ASP A 37 3.33 -3.89 0.65
C ASP A 37 4.13 -2.60 0.85
N PHE A 38 4.20 -2.09 2.10
CA PHE A 38 4.87 -0.84 2.49
C PHE A 38 5.72 -1.10 3.73
N PRO A 39 6.88 -1.78 3.60
CA PRO A 39 7.70 -2.22 4.74
C PRO A 39 8.26 -1.07 5.58
N GLU A 40 8.24 0.15 5.04
CA GLU A 40 8.68 1.38 5.71
C GLU A 40 7.51 2.22 6.25
N GLY A 41 6.27 1.78 6.05
CA GLY A 41 5.07 2.56 6.35
C GLY A 41 4.68 3.54 5.23
N ARG A 42 3.37 3.78 5.07
CA ARG A 42 2.86 4.78 4.11
C ARG A 42 3.16 6.18 4.61
N PRO A 43 3.53 7.15 3.75
CA PRO A 43 3.64 8.54 4.16
C PRO A 43 2.29 9.07 4.69
N ILE A 44 2.32 9.77 5.83
CA ILE A 44 1.13 10.47 6.36
C ILE A 44 1.05 11.89 5.78
N ASP A 45 -0.11 12.55 5.94
CA ASP A 45 -0.21 13.97 5.62
C ASP A 45 0.58 14.81 6.64
N ILE A 46 1.61 15.48 6.15
CA ILE A 46 2.55 16.29 6.94
C ILE A 46 2.54 17.77 6.52
N ALA A 47 1.61 18.19 5.66
CA ALA A 47 1.68 19.50 5.02
C ALA A 47 1.72 20.64 6.05
N ASP A 48 0.86 20.62 7.06
CA ASP A 48 0.80 21.66 8.09
C ASP A 48 2.07 21.71 8.94
N GLN A 49 2.57 20.55 9.36
CA GLN A 49 3.80 20.41 10.14
C GLN A 49 5.00 20.93 9.35
N MET A 50 5.10 20.56 8.06
CA MET A 50 6.18 20.99 7.18
C MET A 50 6.08 22.48 6.83
N ASN A 51 4.88 23.04 6.70
CA ASN A 51 4.68 24.47 6.51
C ASN A 51 5.11 25.28 7.76
N CYS A 52 4.80 24.78 8.97
CA CYS A 52 5.30 25.35 10.23
C CYS A 52 6.83 25.30 10.29
N ALA A 53 7.41 24.13 10.00
CA ALA A 53 8.86 23.96 9.93
C ALA A 53 9.54 24.91 8.93
N ALA A 54 9.00 25.00 7.71
CA ALA A 54 9.54 25.83 6.65
C ALA A 54 9.60 27.32 7.04
N ARG A 55 8.58 27.82 7.78
CA ARG A 55 8.58 29.18 8.33
C ARG A 55 9.76 29.39 9.28
N GLY A 56 9.95 28.50 10.25
CA GLY A 56 11.07 28.59 11.19
C GLY A 56 12.44 28.47 10.52
N VAL A 57 12.58 27.57 9.54
CA VAL A 57 13.81 27.42 8.74
C VAL A 57 14.12 28.69 7.96
N ARG A 58 13.13 29.30 7.29
CA ARG A 58 13.29 30.54 6.55
C ARG A 58 13.66 31.70 7.47
N GLU A 59 12.97 31.85 8.60
CA GLU A 59 13.26 32.90 9.60
C GLU A 59 14.69 32.79 10.13
N TRP A 60 15.15 31.58 10.46
CA TRP A 60 16.53 31.34 10.84
C TRP A 60 17.51 31.72 9.73
N ALA A 61 17.28 31.25 8.50
CA ALA A 61 18.18 31.48 7.39
C ALA A 61 18.30 32.99 7.08
N VAL A 62 17.18 33.72 7.05
CA VAL A 62 17.17 35.17 6.83
C VAL A 62 17.90 35.90 7.95
N LYS A 63 17.67 35.50 9.20
CA LYS A 63 18.33 36.13 10.36
C LYS A 63 19.83 35.87 10.41
N GLU A 64 20.28 34.68 10.06
CA GLU A 64 21.67 34.25 10.21
C GLU A 64 22.56 34.65 9.03
N PHE A 65 22.01 34.59 7.82
CA PHE A 65 22.76 34.80 6.58
C PHE A 65 22.33 36.06 5.83
N GLY A 66 21.13 36.60 6.08
CA GLY A 66 20.54 37.67 5.30
C GLY A 66 19.81 37.13 4.06
N GLU A 67 18.68 37.75 3.71
CA GLU A 67 17.82 37.30 2.61
C GLU A 67 18.56 37.26 1.26
N ASP A 68 19.40 38.26 0.99
CA ASP A 68 20.24 38.36 -0.21
C ASP A 68 21.29 37.25 -0.38
N ASN A 69 21.48 36.43 0.64
CA ASN A 69 22.41 35.31 0.64
C ASN A 69 21.73 33.94 0.51
N ILE A 70 20.40 33.86 0.52
CA ILE A 70 19.65 32.60 0.43
C ILE A 70 19.45 32.20 -1.04
N VAL A 71 20.23 31.23 -1.51
CA VAL A 71 20.10 30.70 -2.88
C VAL A 71 18.80 29.93 -3.06
N GLY A 72 18.45 29.11 -2.06
CA GLY A 72 17.25 28.26 -2.09
C GLY A 72 16.99 27.58 -0.75
N ILE A 73 15.72 27.28 -0.51
CA ILE A 73 15.26 26.44 0.60
C ILE A 73 14.29 25.44 -0.01
N ASP A 74 14.73 24.19 -0.16
CA ASP A 74 13.98 23.13 -0.82
C ASP A 74 13.58 22.07 0.22
N LEU A 75 12.31 21.65 0.20
CA LEU A 75 11.80 20.57 1.06
C LEU A 75 11.71 19.29 0.22
N HIS A 76 12.40 18.24 0.66
CA HIS A 76 12.28 16.90 0.08
C HIS A 76 11.35 16.05 0.95
N THR A 77 10.34 15.44 0.33
CA THR A 77 9.37 14.52 0.97
C THR A 77 9.27 13.17 0.27
N ASP A 78 10.05 12.97 -0.79
CA ASP A 78 10.12 11.77 -1.63
C ASP A 78 11.19 10.77 -1.15
N GLU A 79 11.87 11.09 -0.05
CA GLU A 79 12.90 10.26 0.59
C GLU A 79 12.40 9.62 1.91
N SER A 80 13.29 8.90 2.62
CA SER A 80 12.94 8.19 3.86
C SER A 80 12.41 9.12 4.95
N SER A 81 13.07 10.26 5.18
CA SER A 81 12.67 11.27 6.18
C SER A 81 12.58 12.65 5.52
N PRO A 82 11.51 13.43 5.73
CA PRO A 82 11.41 14.79 5.23
C PRO A 82 12.56 15.67 5.74
N HIS A 83 13.19 16.40 4.83
CA HIS A 83 14.30 17.29 5.17
C HIS A 83 14.40 18.49 4.24
N PHE A 84 14.97 19.58 4.78
CA PHE A 84 15.19 20.82 4.04
C PHE A 84 16.63 20.93 3.59
N HIS A 85 16.83 21.26 2.32
CA HIS A 85 18.10 21.76 1.79
C HIS A 85 18.09 23.29 1.82
N VAL A 86 18.89 23.88 2.71
CA VAL A 86 19.09 25.32 2.79
C VAL A 86 20.43 25.66 2.17
N VAL A 87 20.41 26.31 1.01
CA VAL A 87 21.63 26.69 0.28
C VAL A 87 21.84 28.20 0.41
N VAL A 88 22.99 28.60 0.94
CA VAL A 88 23.34 30.02 1.16
C VAL A 88 24.71 30.37 0.58
N THR A 89 24.86 31.58 0.06
CA THR A 89 26.18 32.13 -0.25
C THR A 89 26.82 32.70 1.01
N PRO A 90 28.08 32.36 1.35
CA PRO A 90 28.71 32.80 2.58
C PRO A 90 29.29 34.22 2.45
N ILE A 91 28.51 35.18 1.95
CA ILE A 91 28.95 36.57 1.78
C ILE A 91 28.69 37.32 3.09
N LYS A 92 29.75 37.79 3.73
CA LYS A 92 29.68 38.65 4.90
C LYS A 92 30.63 39.82 4.71
N ASP A 93 30.15 41.03 5.01
CA ASP A 93 30.90 42.28 4.85
C ASP A 93 31.53 42.41 3.45
N GLY A 94 30.77 42.02 2.42
CA GLY A 94 31.16 42.08 1.01
C GLY A 94 32.22 41.05 0.58
N LYS A 95 32.52 40.03 1.38
CA LYS A 95 33.54 39.01 1.10
C LYS A 95 33.00 37.59 1.32
N LEU A 96 33.56 36.61 0.61
CA LEU A 96 33.31 35.20 0.90
C LEU A 96 34.01 34.79 2.21
N GLN A 97 33.21 34.45 3.22
CA GLN A 97 33.66 34.15 4.57
C GLN A 97 32.93 32.92 5.14
N ALA A 98 33.03 31.75 4.51
CA ALA A 98 32.40 30.52 5.03
C ALA A 98 32.80 30.19 6.48
N LYS A 99 34.04 30.51 6.87
CA LYS A 99 34.53 30.38 8.25
C LYS A 99 33.77 31.26 9.26
N ALA A 100 33.07 32.31 8.83
CA ALA A 100 32.21 33.07 9.74
C ALA A 100 31.09 32.20 10.36
N TRP A 101 30.75 31.06 9.75
CA TRP A 101 29.76 30.11 10.25
C TRP A 101 30.32 28.71 10.55
N LEU A 102 31.32 28.24 9.79
CA LEU A 102 31.80 26.83 9.84
C LEU A 102 33.17 26.63 10.53
N ASP A 103 33.59 27.57 11.37
CA ASP A 103 34.91 27.55 12.02
C ASP A 103 34.87 26.82 13.37
N GLY A 104 34.94 25.49 13.27
CA GLY A 104 35.05 24.60 14.42
C GLY A 104 33.72 24.20 15.05
N SER A 105 33.79 23.17 15.90
CA SER A 105 32.63 22.49 16.48
C SER A 105 31.76 23.41 17.34
N SER A 106 32.37 24.31 18.12
CA SER A 106 31.64 25.23 19.00
C SER A 106 30.75 26.20 18.20
N ARG A 107 31.27 26.76 17.09
CA ARG A 107 30.51 27.68 16.23
C ARG A 107 29.36 26.97 15.53
N VAL A 108 29.61 25.76 15.01
CA VAL A 108 28.57 24.93 14.38
C VAL A 108 27.50 24.50 15.40
N ALA A 109 27.89 24.15 16.64
CA ALA A 109 26.94 23.82 17.69
C ALA A 109 26.05 25.02 18.07
N ALA A 110 26.62 26.22 18.13
CA ALA A 110 25.86 27.45 18.37
C ALA A 110 24.90 27.76 17.21
N LEU A 111 25.35 27.55 15.96
CA LEU A 111 24.53 27.71 14.76
C LEU A 111 23.33 26.76 14.78
N ARG A 112 23.58 25.47 15.07
CA ARG A 112 22.53 24.45 15.22
C ARG A 112 21.53 24.80 16.30
N LYS A 113 21.98 25.31 17.46
CA LYS A 113 21.09 25.77 18.53
C LYS A 113 20.18 26.91 18.05
N ARG A 114 20.70 27.88 17.29
CA ARG A 114 19.90 28.99 16.75
C ARG A 114 18.89 28.51 15.70
N ALA A 115 19.27 27.55 14.86
CA ALA A 115 18.34 26.92 13.91
C ALA A 115 17.18 26.25 14.64
N TRP A 116 17.49 25.42 15.63
CA TRP A 116 16.47 24.77 16.47
C TRP A 116 15.56 25.80 17.15
N GLN A 117 16.12 26.87 17.74
CA GLN A 117 15.32 27.90 18.41
C GLN A 117 14.27 28.53 17.50
N ALA A 118 14.62 28.81 16.23
CA ALA A 118 13.67 29.39 15.29
C ALA A 118 12.60 28.38 14.85
N VAL A 119 12.99 27.13 14.57
CA VAL A 119 12.05 26.07 14.19
C VAL A 119 11.08 25.75 15.34
N ASN A 120 11.60 25.67 16.57
CA ASN A 120 10.84 25.31 17.76
C ASN A 120 9.72 26.31 18.13
N VAL A 121 9.77 27.54 17.59
CA VAL A 121 8.68 28.52 17.75
C VAL A 121 7.42 28.09 16.97
N HIS A 122 7.61 27.42 15.82
CA HIS A 122 6.52 27.05 14.92
C HIS A 122 6.11 25.58 15.04
N ILE A 123 7.04 24.70 15.42
CA ILE A 123 6.79 23.28 15.61
C ILE A 123 7.66 22.75 16.75
N ALA A 124 7.03 22.15 17.77
CA ALA A 124 7.75 21.63 18.93
C ALA A 124 8.78 20.58 18.50
N CYS A 125 10.04 20.76 18.90
CA CYS A 125 11.16 19.92 18.54
C CYS A 125 12.09 19.77 19.75
N GLU A 126 12.58 18.55 19.99
CA GLU A 126 13.56 18.33 21.05
C GLU A 126 14.97 18.72 20.59
N TYR A 127 15.74 19.35 21.49
CA TYR A 127 17.15 19.63 21.26
C TYR A 127 17.97 19.30 22.50
N LYS A 128 18.98 18.45 22.31
CA LYS A 128 19.95 18.11 23.35
C LYS A 128 21.26 18.86 23.10
N PRO A 129 21.62 19.87 23.93
CA PRO A 129 22.91 20.54 23.83
C PRO A 129 24.07 19.56 23.90
N GLY A 130 25.07 19.74 23.03
CA GLY A 130 26.27 18.90 23.01
C GLY A 130 26.06 17.48 22.47
N ALA A 131 24.83 17.07 22.13
CA ALA A 131 24.63 15.82 21.40
C ALA A 131 25.36 15.90 20.06
N ALA A 132 26.11 14.84 19.72
CA ALA A 132 26.60 14.64 18.35
C ALA A 132 25.39 14.77 17.41
N GLY A 133 25.49 15.55 16.34
CA GLY A 133 24.37 15.84 15.43
C GLY A 133 23.97 14.66 14.55
N GLY A 134 24.04 13.45 15.10
CA GLY A 134 24.10 12.18 14.39
C GLY A 134 25.40 11.44 14.68
N ALA A 135 25.49 10.19 14.20
CA ALA A 135 26.78 9.51 14.07
C ALA A 135 27.75 10.36 13.22
N PRO A 136 29.07 10.19 13.36
CA PRO A 136 30.02 10.78 12.43
C PRO A 136 29.55 10.54 10.98
N HIS A 137 29.66 11.57 10.13
CA HIS A 137 29.30 11.44 8.72
C HIS A 137 30.01 10.22 8.15
N ASP A 138 29.23 9.24 7.72
CA ASP A 138 29.70 7.98 7.14
C ASP A 138 29.49 8.08 5.62
N PRO A 139 30.56 8.31 4.84
CA PRO A 139 30.45 8.44 3.39
C PRO A 139 29.86 7.18 2.73
N SER A 140 29.98 6.01 3.38
CA SER A 140 29.42 4.75 2.88
C SER A 140 27.90 4.69 2.94
N LYS A 141 27.28 5.58 3.72
CA LYS A 141 25.82 5.71 3.86
C LYS A 141 25.24 6.82 2.99
N ALA A 142 26.05 7.50 2.18
CA ALA A 142 25.53 8.39 1.15
C ALA A 142 24.67 7.57 0.18
N ALA A 143 23.45 8.05 -0.09
CA ALA A 143 22.58 7.41 -1.06
C ALA A 143 23.31 7.27 -2.42
N GLY A 144 23.48 6.03 -2.89
CA GLY A 144 24.00 5.73 -4.24
C GLY A 144 25.49 5.41 -4.40
N GLN A 145 26.28 5.12 -3.36
CA GLN A 145 27.69 4.68 -3.55
C GLN A 145 27.97 3.21 -3.22
N MET A 146 28.79 2.58 -4.09
CA MET A 146 29.40 1.25 -3.93
C MET A 146 30.63 1.29 -2.99
N PRO A 147 31.03 0.16 -2.38
CA PRO A 147 32.05 0.15 -1.32
C PRO A 147 33.44 0.59 -1.80
N VAL A 148 34.09 1.45 -1.01
CA VAL A 148 35.48 1.90 -1.23
C VAL A 148 36.46 0.99 -0.46
N PRO A 149 37.61 0.57 -1.04
CA PRO A 149 38.55 -0.35 -0.39
C PRO A 149 39.45 0.32 0.67
N ALA A 150 39.95 -0.50 1.62
CA ALA A 150 40.57 -0.08 2.88
C ALA A 150 41.97 0.59 2.78
N PRO A 151 42.35 1.48 3.72
CA PRO A 151 43.66 2.15 3.74
C PRO A 151 44.82 1.29 4.28
N SER A 152 46.06 1.68 3.93
CA SER A 152 47.29 0.90 4.13
C SER A 152 48.04 1.17 5.45
N ILE A 153 49.12 0.39 5.63
CA ILE A 153 49.84 0.04 6.88
C ILE A 153 50.50 1.22 7.63
N LEU A 154 50.49 2.43 7.08
CA LEU A 154 51.23 3.59 7.63
C LEU A 154 50.62 4.18 8.93
N ASP A 155 49.35 3.91 9.21
CA ASP A 155 48.61 4.46 10.37
C ASP A 155 48.90 3.77 11.73
N LYS A 156 49.96 2.94 11.79
CA LYS A 156 50.22 2.04 12.94
C LYS A 156 51.14 2.59 14.03
N VAL A 157 51.73 3.77 13.90
CA VAL A 157 52.75 4.23 14.87
C VAL A 157 52.36 5.57 15.49
N THR A 158 51.65 5.53 16.62
CA THR A 158 51.80 6.43 17.80
C THR A 158 50.64 6.23 18.81
N GLY A 159 50.98 6.03 20.09
CA GLY A 159 50.21 6.38 21.30
C GLY A 159 48.82 5.76 21.60
N HIS A 160 48.06 5.30 20.62
CA HIS A 160 46.63 4.98 20.74
C HIS A 160 46.29 3.59 21.30
N ALA A 161 47.25 2.80 21.81
CA ALA A 161 47.10 1.34 21.94
C ALA A 161 45.96 0.85 22.87
N LYS A 162 45.71 1.52 24.01
CA LYS A 162 44.70 1.07 24.99
C LYS A 162 43.27 1.48 24.61
N ALA A 163 43.10 2.69 24.08
CA ALA A 163 41.83 3.16 23.51
C ALA A 163 41.46 2.36 22.25
N LYS A 164 42.42 2.13 21.34
CA LYS A 164 42.21 1.29 20.13
C LYS A 164 41.88 -0.16 20.49
N LYS A 165 42.42 -0.71 21.59
CA LYS A 165 42.08 -2.07 22.03
C LYS A 165 40.62 -2.14 22.48
N LEU A 166 40.18 -1.19 23.31
CA LEU A 166 38.78 -1.11 23.76
C LEU A 166 37.81 -0.76 22.61
N GLU A 167 38.25 0.04 21.64
CA GLU A 167 37.50 0.30 20.41
C GLU A 167 37.39 -0.94 19.52
N ARG A 168 38.45 -1.75 19.43
CA ARG A 168 38.42 -3.04 18.70
C ARG A 168 37.52 -4.07 19.38
N GLU A 169 37.58 -4.18 20.71
CA GLU A 169 36.66 -5.05 21.47
C GLU A 169 35.21 -4.57 21.31
N ASN A 170 34.94 -3.26 21.39
CA ASN A 170 33.60 -2.74 21.12
C ASN A 170 33.17 -2.93 19.67
N ALA A 171 34.06 -2.81 18.69
CA ALA A 171 33.76 -3.03 17.29
C ALA A 171 33.44 -4.51 17.02
N ALA A 172 34.22 -5.44 17.57
CA ALA A 172 33.97 -6.87 17.46
C ALA A 172 32.65 -7.26 18.13
N LEU A 173 32.37 -6.74 19.33
CA LEU A 173 31.09 -6.97 20.02
C LEU A 173 29.90 -6.38 19.26
N ARG A 174 30.06 -5.23 18.60
CA ARG A 174 29.02 -4.63 17.76
C ARG A 174 28.78 -5.43 16.49
N GLU A 175 29.84 -5.88 15.84
CA GLU A 175 29.76 -6.74 14.65
C GLU A 175 29.08 -8.07 14.96
N GLU A 176 29.41 -8.69 16.10
CA GLU A 176 28.73 -9.90 16.59
C GLU A 176 27.25 -9.63 16.91
N ASN A 177 26.94 -8.48 17.53
CA ASN A 177 25.56 -8.07 17.80
C ASN A 177 24.75 -7.85 16.51
N ASP A 178 25.36 -7.22 15.51
CA ASP A 178 24.74 -6.93 14.23
C ASP A 178 24.55 -8.22 13.41
N GLN A 179 25.52 -9.13 13.42
CA GLN A 179 25.39 -10.47 12.83
C GLN A 179 24.28 -11.29 13.52
N LEU A 180 24.18 -11.25 14.85
CA LEU A 180 23.11 -11.92 15.60
C LEU A 180 21.74 -11.32 15.30
N LYS A 181 21.63 -9.99 15.24
CA LYS A 181 20.39 -9.30 14.84
C LYS A 181 20.00 -9.63 13.41
N GLN A 182 20.96 -9.65 12.48
CA GLN A 182 20.70 -9.99 11.09
C GLN A 182 20.34 -11.47 10.91
N ALA A 183 20.92 -12.37 11.70
CA ALA A 183 20.56 -13.78 11.73
C ALA A 183 19.16 -13.99 12.34
N LEU A 184 18.80 -13.28 13.41
CA LEU A 184 17.46 -13.30 13.99
C LEU A 184 16.42 -12.74 13.02
N PHE A 185 16.71 -11.63 12.36
CA PHE A 185 15.89 -11.02 11.33
C PHE A 185 15.71 -11.95 10.11
N SER A 186 16.79 -12.61 9.68
CA SER A 186 16.75 -13.58 8.57
C SER A 186 15.96 -14.84 8.94
N ARG A 187 16.07 -15.33 10.18
CA ARG A 187 15.24 -16.45 10.69
C ARG A 187 13.77 -16.05 10.79
N GLN A 188 13.48 -14.82 11.20
CA GLN A 188 12.12 -14.30 11.27
C GLN A 188 11.52 -14.12 9.86
N LYS A 189 12.28 -13.57 8.91
CA LYS A 189 11.93 -13.49 7.48
C LYS A 189 11.69 -14.88 6.86
N GLY A 190 12.52 -15.86 7.21
CA GLY A 190 12.35 -17.26 6.80
C GLY A 190 11.02 -17.86 7.30
N ARG A 191 10.66 -17.62 8.57
CA ARG A 191 9.37 -18.08 9.14
C ARG A 191 8.17 -17.46 8.42
N TYR A 192 8.20 -16.16 8.15
CA TYR A 192 7.12 -15.50 7.38
C TYR A 192 7.01 -16.05 5.95
N SER A 193 8.14 -16.34 5.29
CA SER A 193 8.12 -16.92 3.95
C SER A 193 7.59 -18.35 3.92
N ALA A 194 7.85 -19.14 4.97
CA ALA A 194 7.32 -20.51 5.10
C ALA A 194 5.81 -20.51 5.39
N ASP A 195 5.36 -19.65 6.32
CA ASP A 195 3.93 -19.50 6.63
C ASP A 195 3.14 -19.01 5.40
N LEU A 196 3.70 -18.08 4.63
CA LEU A 196 3.08 -17.61 3.40
C LEU A 196 3.00 -18.73 2.36
N LEU A 197 4.08 -19.49 2.18
CA LEU A 197 4.12 -20.62 1.24
C LEU A 197 3.12 -21.72 1.63
N GLU A 198 3.00 -22.02 2.92
CA GLU A 198 2.06 -23.01 3.44
C GLU A 198 0.60 -22.55 3.26
N LYS A 199 0.30 -21.27 3.53
CA LYS A 199 -1.01 -20.68 3.25
C LYS A 199 -1.35 -20.71 1.76
N THR A 200 -0.41 -20.40 0.87
CA THR A 200 -0.64 -20.50 -0.58
C THR A 200 -0.91 -21.94 -1.02
N LYS A 201 -0.16 -22.93 -0.51
CA LYS A 201 -0.42 -24.35 -0.83
C LYS A 201 -1.78 -24.82 -0.33
N GLN A 202 -2.19 -24.39 0.86
CA GLN A 202 -3.51 -24.69 1.40
C GLN A 202 -4.63 -24.05 0.54
N ALA A 203 -4.44 -22.81 0.08
CA ALA A 203 -5.38 -22.14 -0.80
C ALA A 203 -5.48 -22.81 -2.18
N GLU A 204 -4.36 -23.22 -2.76
CA GLU A 204 -4.32 -23.96 -4.04
C GLU A 204 -5.04 -25.30 -3.93
N LEU A 205 -4.77 -26.07 -2.88
CA LEU A 205 -5.44 -27.35 -2.65
C LEU A 205 -6.95 -27.17 -2.45
N ALA A 206 -7.36 -26.15 -1.68
CA ALA A 206 -8.78 -25.83 -1.48
C ALA A 206 -9.47 -25.45 -2.80
N ALA A 207 -8.79 -24.68 -3.66
CA ALA A 207 -9.29 -24.32 -4.98
C ALA A 207 -9.44 -25.54 -5.90
N GLU A 208 -8.48 -26.47 -5.88
CA GLU A 208 -8.56 -27.71 -6.67
C GLU A 208 -9.74 -28.59 -6.23
N ILE A 209 -9.94 -28.75 -4.92
CA ILE A 209 -11.08 -29.48 -4.35
C ILE A 209 -12.40 -28.83 -4.78
N ALA A 210 -12.50 -27.50 -4.69
CA ALA A 210 -13.69 -26.77 -5.09
C ALA A 210 -13.99 -26.92 -6.58
N GLN A 211 -12.97 -26.91 -7.44
CA GLN A 211 -13.16 -27.14 -8.88
C GLN A 211 -13.63 -28.56 -9.19
N LYS A 212 -13.09 -29.58 -8.53
CA LYS A 212 -13.55 -30.97 -8.70
C LYS A 212 -15.01 -31.13 -8.26
N ALA A 213 -15.37 -30.55 -7.11
CA ALA A 213 -16.76 -30.57 -6.61
C ALA A 213 -17.72 -29.87 -7.57
N LEU A 214 -17.33 -28.71 -8.11
CA LEU A 214 -18.11 -27.99 -9.13
C LEU A 214 -18.27 -28.81 -10.41
N GLY A 215 -17.22 -29.51 -10.85
CA GLY A 215 -17.26 -30.40 -12.00
C GLY A 215 -18.26 -31.54 -11.82
N ALA A 216 -18.22 -32.21 -10.67
CA ALA A 216 -19.15 -33.28 -10.32
C ALA A 216 -20.61 -32.78 -10.29
N ALA A 217 -20.85 -31.65 -9.61
CA ALA A 217 -22.19 -31.04 -9.53
C ALA A 217 -22.74 -30.66 -10.93
N LYS A 218 -21.89 -30.19 -11.85
CA LYS A 218 -22.29 -29.90 -13.23
C LYS A 218 -22.68 -31.17 -14.00
N GLN A 219 -21.94 -32.27 -13.82
CA GLN A 219 -22.28 -33.53 -14.47
C GLN A 219 -23.61 -34.08 -13.96
N GLU A 220 -23.85 -34.02 -12.65
CA GLU A 220 -25.12 -34.44 -12.04
C GLU A 220 -26.29 -33.57 -12.50
N LEU A 221 -26.08 -32.25 -12.63
CA LEU A 221 -27.10 -31.36 -13.19
C LEU A 221 -27.44 -31.72 -14.64
N LEU A 222 -26.44 -32.10 -15.45
CA LEU A 222 -26.65 -32.51 -16.83
C LEU A 222 -27.44 -33.81 -16.93
N SER A 223 -27.15 -34.81 -16.10
CA SER A 223 -27.91 -36.06 -16.07
C SER A 223 -29.36 -35.83 -15.62
N LEU A 224 -29.57 -35.08 -14.54
CA LEU A 224 -30.92 -34.71 -14.08
C LEU A 224 -31.71 -33.97 -15.15
N LYS A 225 -31.08 -33.05 -15.87
CA LYS A 225 -31.73 -32.31 -16.97
C LYS A 225 -32.11 -33.23 -18.12
N TRP A 226 -31.28 -34.21 -18.45
CA TRP A 226 -31.57 -35.21 -19.47
C TRP A 226 -32.78 -36.08 -19.06
N ASP A 227 -32.77 -36.62 -17.84
CA ASP A 227 -33.82 -37.48 -17.31
C ASP A 227 -35.16 -36.74 -17.20
N ALA A 228 -35.13 -35.49 -16.73
CA ALA A 228 -36.29 -34.62 -16.74
C ALA A 228 -36.83 -34.41 -18.17
N GLY A 229 -35.95 -34.17 -19.14
CA GLY A 229 -36.33 -34.04 -20.55
C GLY A 229 -36.99 -35.30 -21.12
N GLN A 230 -36.50 -36.49 -20.77
CA GLN A 230 -37.12 -37.76 -21.18
C GLN A 230 -38.50 -37.95 -20.54
N THR A 231 -38.61 -37.63 -19.24
CA THR A 231 -39.87 -37.71 -18.50
C THR A 231 -40.93 -36.79 -19.10
N VAL A 232 -40.56 -35.55 -19.46
CA VAL A 232 -41.46 -34.61 -20.14
C VAL A 232 -41.98 -35.17 -21.45
N LYS A 233 -41.11 -35.74 -22.30
CA LYS A 233 -41.54 -36.35 -23.58
C LYS A 233 -42.51 -37.51 -23.38
N GLN A 234 -42.29 -38.33 -22.35
CA GLN A 234 -43.20 -39.44 -22.02
C GLN A 234 -44.58 -38.92 -21.60
N LEU A 235 -44.62 -37.89 -20.74
CA LEU A 235 -45.84 -37.25 -20.30
C LEU A 235 -46.59 -36.60 -21.46
N GLU A 236 -45.90 -35.88 -22.35
CA GLU A 236 -46.49 -35.29 -23.57
C GLU A 236 -47.16 -36.36 -24.44
N THR A 237 -46.49 -37.51 -24.63
CA THR A 237 -47.04 -38.63 -25.39
C THR A 237 -48.29 -39.21 -24.72
N GLN A 238 -48.28 -39.35 -23.39
CA GLN A 238 -49.41 -39.87 -22.64
C GLN A 238 -50.61 -38.90 -22.67
N ILE A 239 -50.36 -37.60 -22.51
CA ILE A 239 -51.37 -36.55 -22.65
C ILE A 239 -51.99 -36.60 -24.05
N GLY A 240 -51.19 -36.77 -25.10
CA GLY A 240 -51.69 -36.93 -26.46
C GLY A 240 -52.63 -38.13 -26.62
N LYS A 241 -52.26 -39.30 -26.06
CA LYS A 241 -53.12 -40.50 -26.07
C LYS A 241 -54.43 -40.28 -25.30
N GLN A 242 -54.35 -39.69 -24.12
CA GLN A 242 -55.55 -39.39 -23.31
C GLN A 242 -56.46 -38.36 -24.02
N GLY A 243 -55.88 -37.36 -24.68
CA GLY A 243 -56.63 -36.39 -25.48
C GLY A 243 -57.38 -37.03 -26.65
N ALA A 244 -56.75 -37.99 -27.33
CA ALA A 244 -57.40 -38.79 -28.38
C ALA A 244 -58.56 -39.63 -27.83
N GLU A 245 -58.37 -40.29 -26.68
CA GLU A 245 -59.41 -41.09 -26.03
C GLU A 245 -60.60 -40.22 -25.58
N ILE A 246 -60.35 -39.06 -24.98
CA ILE A 246 -61.39 -38.08 -24.62
C ILE A 246 -62.19 -37.66 -25.87
N THR A 247 -61.50 -37.43 -26.99
CA THR A 247 -62.16 -37.06 -28.26
C THR A 247 -63.06 -38.17 -28.76
N LYS A 248 -62.61 -39.42 -28.67
CA LYS A 248 -63.39 -40.61 -29.04
C LYS A 248 -64.63 -40.78 -28.15
N LEU A 249 -64.47 -40.67 -26.82
CA LEU A 249 -65.57 -40.73 -25.86
C LEU A 249 -66.60 -39.61 -26.08
N LYS A 250 -66.16 -38.40 -26.40
CA LYS A 250 -67.05 -37.30 -26.79
C LYS A 250 -67.85 -37.64 -28.05
N GLY A 251 -67.24 -38.33 -29.02
CA GLY A 251 -67.93 -38.84 -30.21
C GLY A 251 -69.02 -39.85 -29.86
N TYR A 252 -68.71 -40.86 -29.05
CA TYR A 252 -69.70 -41.84 -28.59
C TYR A 252 -70.85 -41.22 -27.81
N ASN A 253 -70.56 -40.27 -26.92
CA ASN A 253 -71.61 -39.56 -26.18
C ASN A 253 -72.56 -38.78 -27.10
N ARG A 254 -72.06 -38.19 -28.20
CA ARG A 254 -72.93 -37.54 -29.20
C ARG A 254 -73.83 -38.55 -29.89
N GLN A 255 -73.28 -39.68 -30.34
CA GLN A 255 -74.06 -40.75 -30.97
C GLN A 255 -75.15 -41.29 -30.05
N LEU A 256 -74.82 -41.54 -28.78
CA LEU A 256 -75.80 -41.97 -27.77
C LEU A 256 -76.88 -40.92 -27.52
N ALA A 257 -76.52 -39.63 -27.50
CA ALA A 257 -77.49 -38.55 -27.37
C ALA A 257 -78.45 -38.51 -28.57
N ASP A 258 -77.95 -38.67 -29.79
CA ASP A 258 -78.77 -38.75 -31.00
C ASP A 258 -79.72 -39.96 -30.97
N GLN A 259 -79.23 -41.13 -30.55
CA GLN A 259 -80.04 -42.34 -30.38
C GLN A 259 -81.12 -42.17 -29.30
N ASN A 260 -80.80 -41.55 -28.17
CA ASN A 260 -81.77 -41.27 -27.13
C ASN A 260 -82.87 -40.32 -27.64
N ASN A 261 -82.51 -39.28 -28.40
CA ASN A 261 -83.48 -38.37 -29.00
C ASN A 261 -84.40 -39.09 -30.00
N GLU A 262 -83.86 -39.99 -30.84
CA GLU A 262 -84.65 -40.79 -31.79
C GLU A 262 -85.61 -41.76 -31.07
N LEU A 263 -85.14 -42.40 -29.99
CA LEU A 263 -85.99 -43.26 -29.16
C LEU A 263 -87.08 -42.46 -28.44
N ASP A 264 -86.78 -41.27 -27.93
CA ASP A 264 -87.76 -40.37 -27.33
C ASP A 264 -88.83 -39.91 -28.34
N GLU A 265 -88.45 -39.67 -29.59
CA GLU A 265 -89.38 -39.34 -30.67
C GLU A 265 -90.30 -40.52 -31.00
N LYS A 266 -89.75 -41.73 -31.16
CA LYS A 266 -90.55 -42.97 -31.34
C LYS A 266 -91.47 -43.23 -30.15
N LEU A 267 -91.01 -42.98 -28.93
CA LEU A 267 -91.83 -43.10 -27.72
C LEU A 267 -93.00 -42.10 -27.77
N ARG A 268 -92.77 -40.86 -28.20
CA ARG A 268 -93.84 -39.86 -28.38
C ARG A 268 -94.87 -40.26 -29.43
N GLU A 269 -94.45 -40.92 -30.51
CA GLU A 269 -95.37 -41.43 -31.55
C GLU A 269 -96.24 -42.59 -31.06
N LEU A 270 -95.69 -43.47 -30.22
CA LEU A 270 -96.40 -44.61 -29.62
C LEU A 270 -97.29 -44.22 -28.43
N MET A 271 -97.04 -43.05 -27.83
CA MET A 271 -97.87 -42.54 -26.75
C MET A 271 -99.22 -42.05 -27.30
N PRO A 272 -100.35 -42.55 -26.79
CA PRO A 272 -101.66 -42.08 -27.25
C PRO A 272 -101.79 -40.58 -27.01
N LYS A 273 -102.21 -39.83 -28.04
CA LYS A 273 -102.55 -38.40 -27.89
C LYS A 273 -103.48 -38.27 -26.69
N LYS A 274 -103.03 -37.65 -25.60
CA LYS A 274 -103.91 -37.24 -24.51
C LYS A 274 -105.00 -36.37 -25.12
N TYR A 275 -106.21 -36.89 -25.13
CA TYR A 275 -107.40 -36.19 -25.55
C TYR A 275 -107.58 -34.97 -24.64
N GLN A 276 -107.31 -33.77 -25.15
CA GLN A 276 -107.84 -32.55 -24.55
C GLN A 276 -109.30 -32.45 -25.00
N GLY A 277 -110.21 -32.96 -24.16
CA GLY A 277 -111.64 -32.73 -24.34
C GLY A 277 -111.98 -31.23 -24.21
N PRO A 278 -113.11 -30.79 -24.77
CA PRO A 278 -113.46 -29.37 -24.81
C PRO A 278 -113.58 -28.80 -23.40
N ARG A 279 -113.06 -27.58 -23.21
CA ARG A 279 -113.15 -26.84 -21.94
C ARG A 279 -114.63 -26.59 -21.58
N PRO A 280 -115.03 -26.81 -20.31
CA PRO A 280 -116.14 -26.10 -19.70
C PRO A 280 -115.77 -24.63 -19.42
#